data_AF-A0A920YS80-F1
#
_entry.id   AF-A0A920YS80-F1
#
_cell.length_a   1.000
_cell.length_b   1.000
_cell.length_c   1.000
_cell.angle_alpha   90.00
_cell.angle_beta   90.00
_cell.angle_gamma   90.00
#
_symmetry.space_group_name_H-M   'P 1'
#
loop_
_entity.id
_entity.type
_entity.pdbx_description
1 polymer ?
#
loop_
_entity_poly.entity_id
_entity_poly.type
_entity_poly.pdbx_seq_one_letter_code
_entity_poly.pdbx_strand_id
1 'polypeptide(L)'
;MKTEIIKIDERNIDKSGIRYAAEVLRSGGLVAFPTETVYGLGANALNEEAVKNIFIAKGRPSDNPLIVHIADKCDVDKLVTCIPDCAHILMQKFWPGPITLIMEKSDLVPLSVTAGLNTVGIRMPSNVVAYELIKEAGVPVAAPSANTSGRPSPTNAAHVIEDLYERVDVIIDAGSCSVGVESTVLDTTSSPPVILRPGGITLEQLEEILGQVSLDPAILTERNGNFVPKSPGMKYKHYSPKGQVIIIEGYLHDVVSKINELIGEYSSKGLRVGVMSTNQTSSGYHGAEVISLGDRENAPEIAANLFKVLREFDEKGTDIILAESVSSSGIGLAIMNRLNKAAGYNIIKV
;
A
#
# COMPACT_ATOMS: atom_id res chain seq x y z
N MET A 1 14.24 20.94 9.57
CA MET A 1 14.49 20.49 8.19
C MET A 1 13.44 21.14 7.32
N LYS A 2 13.76 21.63 6.12
CA LYS A 2 12.76 22.19 5.18
C LYS A 2 12.57 21.20 4.04
N THR A 3 11.38 20.60 3.94
CA THR A 3 11.05 19.66 2.86
C THR A 3 10.90 20.40 1.53
N GLU A 4 11.54 19.88 0.49
CA GLU A 4 11.40 20.38 -0.88
C GLU A 4 10.35 19.58 -1.65
N ILE A 5 9.49 20.28 -2.38
CA ILE A 5 8.44 19.66 -3.21
C ILE A 5 8.81 19.87 -4.67
N ILE A 6 9.04 18.77 -5.39
CA ILE A 6 9.43 18.76 -6.80
C ILE A 6 8.23 18.28 -7.61
N LYS A 7 7.67 19.16 -8.44
CA LYS A 7 6.60 18.77 -9.36
C LYS A 7 7.18 18.18 -10.64
N ILE A 8 6.73 16.99 -11.02
CA ILE A 8 7.18 16.29 -12.22
C ILE A 8 5.95 15.93 -13.05
N ASP A 9 5.97 16.32 -14.32
CA ASP A 9 5.03 15.79 -15.31
C ASP A 9 5.57 14.45 -15.83
N GLU A 10 4.83 13.36 -15.63
CA GLU A 10 5.24 12.03 -16.11
C GLU A 10 5.41 11.98 -17.65
N ARG A 11 4.77 12.90 -18.39
CA ARG A 11 4.90 13.01 -19.85
C ARG A 11 6.11 13.83 -20.27
N ASN A 12 6.69 14.60 -19.36
CA ASN A 12 7.86 15.44 -19.60
C ASN A 12 8.71 15.55 -18.33
N ILE A 13 9.45 14.48 -18.06
CA ILE A 13 10.20 14.34 -16.81
C ILE A 13 11.33 15.37 -16.76
N ASP A 14 11.26 16.26 -15.77
CA ASP A 14 12.35 17.16 -15.42
C ASP A 14 13.52 16.36 -14.81
N LYS A 15 14.55 16.16 -15.63
CA LYS A 15 15.77 15.45 -15.23
C LYS A 15 16.53 16.16 -14.10
N SER A 16 16.38 17.47 -13.93
CA SER A 16 17.06 18.21 -12.87
C SER A 16 16.48 17.89 -11.49
N GLY A 17 15.16 17.87 -11.37
CA GLY A 17 14.46 17.42 -10.16
C GLY A 17 14.77 15.98 -9.79
N ILE A 18 14.76 15.06 -10.78
CA ILE A 18 15.15 13.66 -10.57
C ILE A 18 16.60 13.54 -10.08
N ARG A 19 17.55 14.23 -10.71
CA ARG A 19 18.97 14.20 -10.30
C ARG A 19 19.17 14.69 -8.87
N TYR A 20 18.47 15.75 -8.48
CA TYR A 20 18.54 16.27 -7.14
C TYR A 20 17.98 15.27 -6.11
N ALA A 21 16.79 14.71 -6.35
CA ALA A 21 16.22 13.69 -5.48
C ALA A 21 17.10 12.41 -5.41
N ALA A 22 17.71 12.01 -6.53
CA ALA A 22 18.67 10.91 -6.57
C ALA A 22 19.93 11.18 -5.73
N GLU A 23 20.45 12.42 -5.76
CA GLU A 23 21.58 12.83 -4.91
C GLU A 23 21.22 12.83 -3.43
N VAL A 24 20.00 13.25 -3.08
CA VAL A 24 19.48 13.16 -1.71
C VAL A 24 19.47 11.70 -1.23
N LEU A 25 18.98 10.76 -2.04
CA LEU A 25 19.01 9.33 -1.70
C LEU A 25 20.45 8.82 -1.51
N ARG A 26 21.37 9.17 -2.42
CA ARG A 26 22.79 8.77 -2.30
C ARG A 26 23.44 9.31 -1.03
N SER A 27 23.10 10.56 -0.67
CA SER A 27 23.59 11.24 0.54
C SER A 27 22.94 10.75 1.84
N GLY A 28 22.02 9.78 1.77
CA GLY A 28 21.36 9.19 2.94
C GLY A 28 20.11 9.95 3.42
N GLY A 29 19.60 10.88 2.61
CA GLY A 29 18.33 11.56 2.84
C GLY A 29 17.10 10.73 2.42
N LEU A 30 15.93 11.28 2.71
CA LEU A 30 14.62 10.68 2.49
C LEU A 30 13.88 11.35 1.33
N VAL A 31 13.39 10.53 0.40
CA VAL A 31 12.61 11.00 -0.74
C VAL A 31 11.28 10.28 -0.78
N ALA A 32 10.18 11.01 -0.72
CA ALA A 32 8.87 10.46 -1.05
C ALA A 32 8.61 10.54 -2.56
N PHE A 33 8.23 9.43 -3.18
CA PHE A 33 8.07 9.34 -4.64
C PHE A 33 6.85 8.48 -5.04
N PRO A 34 6.21 8.78 -6.18
CA PRO A 34 5.07 8.01 -6.68
C PRO A 34 5.50 6.62 -7.15
N THR A 35 4.59 5.64 -7.05
CA THR A 35 4.65 4.38 -7.80
C THR A 35 3.30 4.15 -8.49
N GLU A 36 3.15 3.06 -9.25
CA GLU A 36 1.85 2.68 -9.79
C GLU A 36 0.87 2.25 -8.68
N THR A 37 1.39 1.84 -7.52
CA THR A 37 0.59 1.36 -6.38
C THR A 37 0.19 2.47 -5.41
N VAL A 38 1.14 2.93 -4.60
CA VAL A 38 1.02 4.00 -3.62
C VAL A 38 2.34 4.78 -3.59
N TYR A 39 2.36 5.99 -3.06
CA TYR A 39 3.60 6.71 -2.83
C TYR A 39 4.48 5.98 -1.80
N GLY A 40 5.77 5.90 -2.08
CA GLY A 40 6.78 5.29 -1.22
C GLY A 40 7.67 6.33 -0.54
N LEU A 41 8.12 6.08 0.68
CA LEU A 41 9.13 6.87 1.37
C LEU A 41 10.49 6.17 1.26
N GLY A 42 11.31 6.59 0.32
CA GLY A 42 12.58 5.97 -0.02
C GLY A 42 13.77 6.47 0.79
N ALA A 43 14.67 5.54 1.07
CA ALA A 43 16.06 5.80 1.44
C ALA A 43 16.97 4.78 0.73
N ASN A 44 18.26 5.07 0.65
CA ASN A 44 19.25 4.10 0.15
C ASN A 44 19.20 2.82 1.01
N ALA A 45 18.82 1.69 0.40
CA ALA A 45 18.65 0.41 1.10
C ALA A 45 19.96 -0.14 1.68
N LEU A 46 21.12 0.30 1.17
CA LEU A 46 22.44 -0.14 1.62
C LEU A 46 22.99 0.72 2.76
N ASN A 47 22.31 1.82 3.11
CA ASN A 47 22.71 2.72 4.18
C ASN A 47 21.79 2.53 5.41
N GLU A 48 22.32 1.90 6.45
CA GLU A 48 21.57 1.55 7.66
C GLU A 48 20.97 2.77 8.38
N GLU A 49 21.70 3.89 8.46
CA GLU A 49 21.20 5.10 9.12
C GLU A 49 20.11 5.78 8.28
N ALA A 50 20.24 5.78 6.96
CA ALA A 50 19.21 6.29 6.07
C ALA A 50 17.90 5.49 6.19
N VAL A 51 18.01 4.16 6.25
CA VAL A 51 16.87 3.25 6.48
C VAL A 51 16.22 3.52 7.83
N LYS A 52 17.01 3.73 8.89
CA LYS A 52 16.49 4.07 10.22
C LYS A 52 15.69 5.37 10.21
N ASN A 53 16.10 6.38 9.42
CA ASN A 53 15.37 7.63 9.27
C ASN A 53 13.95 7.44 8.69
N ILE A 54 13.70 6.42 7.86
CA ILE A 54 12.34 6.05 7.42
C ILE A 54 11.45 5.72 8.61
N PHE A 55 11.95 4.90 9.54
CA PHE A 55 11.19 4.49 10.72
C PHE A 55 10.88 5.68 11.63
N ILE A 56 11.87 6.57 11.82
CA ILE A 56 11.73 7.79 12.62
C ILE A 56 10.67 8.72 11.99
N ALA A 57 10.81 9.06 10.71
CA ALA A 57 9.91 9.99 10.02
C ALA A 57 8.44 9.53 10.07
N LYS A 58 8.21 8.22 9.93
CA LYS A 58 6.87 7.61 9.93
C LYS A 58 6.31 7.31 11.32
N GLY A 59 7.14 7.30 12.37
CA GLY A 59 6.78 6.71 13.66
C GLY A 59 6.45 5.22 13.53
N ARG A 60 7.20 4.49 12.68
CA ARG A 60 6.97 3.07 12.37
C ARG A 60 7.76 2.16 13.32
N PRO A 61 7.18 1.07 13.84
CA PRO A 61 7.93 0.05 14.57
C PRO A 61 9.06 -0.56 13.73
N SER A 62 10.24 -0.74 14.33
CA SER A 62 11.43 -1.29 13.67
C SER A 62 11.35 -2.80 13.38
N ASP A 63 10.33 -3.49 13.90
CA ASP A 63 10.10 -4.92 13.70
C ASP A 63 9.35 -5.24 12.38
N ASN A 64 9.12 -4.23 11.54
CA ASN A 64 8.35 -4.36 10.31
C ASN A 64 9.22 -4.10 9.08
N PRO A 65 9.57 -5.15 8.29
CA PRO A 65 10.55 -5.05 7.20
C PRO A 65 10.12 -4.06 6.11
N LEU A 66 11.07 -3.65 5.28
CA LEU A 66 10.87 -2.74 4.15
C LEU A 66 11.01 -3.50 2.82
N ILE A 67 10.38 -2.95 1.78
CA ILE A 67 10.52 -3.47 0.40
C ILE A 67 11.61 -2.68 -0.29
N VAL A 68 12.57 -3.40 -0.89
CA VAL A 68 13.64 -2.84 -1.70
C VAL A 68 13.16 -2.68 -3.15
N HIS A 69 13.31 -1.48 -3.68
CA HIS A 69 12.95 -1.12 -5.04
C HIS A 69 14.21 -1.03 -5.90
N ILE A 70 14.15 -1.62 -7.09
CA ILE A 70 15.25 -1.66 -8.07
C ILE A 70 14.77 -1.14 -9.43
N ALA A 71 15.71 -0.64 -10.25
CA ALA A 71 15.45 -0.23 -11.63
C ALA A 71 16.00 -1.20 -12.67
N ASP A 72 16.88 -2.13 -12.28
CA ASP A 72 17.44 -3.17 -13.14
C ASP A 72 17.26 -4.54 -12.49
N LYS A 73 16.78 -5.53 -13.26
CA LYS A 73 16.60 -6.91 -12.78
C LYS A 73 17.94 -7.54 -12.37
N CYS A 74 19.05 -7.14 -12.99
CA CYS A 74 20.39 -7.62 -12.64
C CYS A 74 20.84 -7.19 -11.22
N ASP A 75 20.19 -6.20 -10.60
CA ASP A 75 20.50 -5.83 -9.21
C ASP A 75 20.01 -6.85 -8.19
N VAL A 76 19.07 -7.75 -8.56
CA VAL A 76 18.60 -8.83 -7.68
C VAL A 76 19.76 -9.72 -7.26
N ASP A 77 20.64 -10.10 -8.19
CA ASP A 77 21.77 -11.01 -7.95
C ASP A 77 22.72 -10.53 -6.85
N LYS A 78 22.77 -9.21 -6.61
CA LYS A 78 23.59 -8.60 -5.55
C LYS A 78 22.89 -8.65 -4.17
N LEU A 79 21.56 -8.66 -4.16
CA LEU A 79 20.72 -8.48 -2.97
C LEU A 79 20.23 -9.80 -2.36
N VAL A 80 20.35 -10.92 -3.07
CA VAL A 80 19.88 -12.23 -2.63
C VAL A 80 20.98 -13.29 -2.74
N THR A 81 20.87 -14.37 -1.98
CA THR A 81 21.80 -15.51 -2.07
C THR A 81 21.39 -16.51 -3.15
N CYS A 82 20.09 -16.64 -3.40
CA CYS A 82 19.53 -17.46 -4.46
C CYS A 82 18.22 -16.86 -4.96
N ILE A 83 17.94 -17.09 -6.25
CA ILE A 83 16.67 -16.73 -6.87
C ILE A 83 15.91 -18.03 -7.17
N PRO A 84 14.78 -18.30 -6.50
CA PRO A 84 13.95 -19.47 -6.80
C PRO A 84 13.41 -19.44 -8.24
N ASP A 85 13.19 -20.61 -8.85
CA ASP A 85 12.66 -20.71 -10.23
C ASP A 85 11.32 -19.98 -10.40
N CYS A 86 10.43 -20.09 -9.41
CA CYS A 86 9.15 -19.38 -9.43
C CYS A 86 9.36 -17.86 -9.41
N ALA A 87 10.35 -17.36 -8.66
CA ALA A 87 10.70 -15.95 -8.65
C ALA A 87 11.23 -15.49 -10.02
N HIS A 88 12.10 -16.27 -10.68
CA HIS A 88 12.56 -15.98 -12.04
C HIS A 88 11.42 -15.84 -13.04
N ILE A 89 10.47 -16.78 -13.04
CA ILE A 89 9.30 -16.75 -13.93
C ILE A 89 8.46 -15.48 -13.66
N LEU A 90 8.18 -15.17 -12.40
CA LEU A 90 7.37 -14.01 -12.02
C LEU A 90 8.06 -12.68 -12.36
N MET A 91 9.39 -12.57 -12.17
CA MET A 91 10.16 -11.40 -12.59
C MET A 91 10.09 -11.19 -14.11
N GLN A 92 10.12 -12.25 -14.91
CA GLN A 92 9.97 -12.13 -16.36
C GLN A 92 8.56 -11.66 -16.75
N LYS A 93 7.53 -12.17 -16.08
CA LYS A 93 6.13 -11.90 -16.43
C LYS A 93 5.61 -10.55 -15.92
N PHE A 94 5.94 -10.19 -14.69
CA PHE A 94 5.27 -9.10 -13.96
C PHE A 94 6.18 -7.93 -13.60
N TRP A 95 7.49 -7.99 -13.85
CA TRP A 95 8.37 -6.84 -13.67
C TRP A 95 8.71 -6.13 -14.98
N PRO A 96 8.66 -4.78 -15.01
CA PRO A 96 8.23 -3.88 -13.91
C PRO A 96 6.73 -3.98 -13.58
N GLY A 97 6.34 -3.93 -12.30
CA GLY A 97 4.93 -4.00 -11.90
C GLY A 97 4.66 -4.25 -10.41
N PRO A 98 3.37 -4.44 -10.04
CA PRO A 98 2.88 -4.39 -8.66
C PRO A 98 3.03 -5.73 -7.92
N ILE A 99 4.16 -6.42 -8.09
CA ILE A 99 4.51 -7.64 -7.36
C ILE A 99 5.84 -7.49 -6.62
N THR A 100 5.85 -7.94 -5.37
CA THR A 100 7.00 -8.02 -4.50
C THR A 100 7.30 -9.48 -4.21
N LEU A 101 8.56 -9.88 -4.41
CA LEU A 101 9.02 -11.25 -4.19
C LEU A 101 9.91 -11.28 -2.94
N ILE A 102 9.56 -12.12 -1.97
CA ILE A 102 10.39 -12.38 -0.79
C ILE A 102 11.37 -13.52 -1.15
N MET A 103 12.67 -13.25 -0.97
CA MET A 103 13.78 -14.16 -1.24
C MET A 103 14.79 -14.12 -0.09
N GLU A 104 15.69 -15.10 -0.02
CA GLU A 104 16.80 -15.13 0.95
C GLU A 104 17.80 -14.00 0.66
N LYS A 105 18.03 -13.11 1.63
CA LYS A 105 18.85 -11.91 1.45
C LYS A 105 20.34 -12.27 1.40
N SER A 106 21.13 -11.47 0.69
CA SER A 106 22.59 -11.47 0.81
C SER A 106 23.06 -10.65 2.02
N ASP A 107 24.35 -10.73 2.33
CA ASP A 107 24.97 -9.90 3.38
C ASP A 107 25.02 -8.41 3.01
N LEU A 108 24.81 -8.07 1.73
CA LEU A 108 24.74 -6.68 1.28
C LEU A 108 23.50 -5.96 1.84
N VAL A 109 22.41 -6.68 2.13
CA VAL A 109 21.17 -6.11 2.65
C VAL A 109 21.26 -5.93 4.17
N PRO A 110 21.22 -4.70 4.70
CA PRO A 110 21.28 -4.44 6.14
C PRO A 110 20.09 -5.03 6.89
N LEU A 111 20.31 -5.40 8.15
CA LEU A 111 19.24 -5.93 9.03
C LEU A 111 18.14 -4.88 9.29
N SER A 112 18.46 -3.60 9.22
CA SER A 112 17.48 -2.51 9.34
C SER A 112 16.43 -2.53 8.23
N VAL A 113 16.75 -3.08 7.06
CA VAL A 113 15.79 -3.28 5.96
C VAL A 113 14.88 -4.47 6.25
N THR A 114 15.44 -5.58 6.73
CA THR A 114 14.70 -6.84 6.90
C THR A 114 14.10 -7.03 8.29
N ALA A 115 14.23 -6.04 9.18
CA ALA A 115 13.83 -6.13 10.57
C ALA A 115 14.41 -7.38 11.29
N GLY A 116 15.66 -7.73 10.95
CA GLY A 116 16.36 -8.89 11.50
C GLY A 116 16.04 -10.23 10.82
N LEU A 117 15.19 -10.26 9.79
CA LEU A 117 14.89 -11.47 9.02
C LEU A 117 16.03 -11.84 8.06
N ASN A 118 16.12 -13.12 7.71
CA ASN A 118 17.01 -13.63 6.66
C ASN A 118 16.48 -13.40 5.24
N THR A 119 15.25 -12.89 5.11
CA THR A 119 14.62 -12.65 3.82
C THR A 119 14.43 -11.17 3.53
N VAL A 120 14.44 -10.82 2.24
CA VAL A 120 14.22 -9.46 1.73
C VAL A 120 13.10 -9.47 0.70
N GLY A 121 12.22 -8.48 0.75
CA GLY A 121 11.21 -8.25 -0.27
C GLY A 121 11.74 -7.31 -1.35
N ILE A 122 11.76 -7.74 -2.60
CA ILE A 122 12.25 -6.95 -3.74
C ILE A 122 11.13 -6.68 -4.73
N ARG A 123 11.11 -5.49 -5.33
CA ARG A 123 10.16 -5.08 -6.36
C ARG A 123 10.82 -4.17 -7.39
N MET A 124 10.40 -4.29 -8.65
CA MET A 124 10.73 -3.35 -9.71
C MET A 124 9.44 -2.57 -10.08
N PRO A 125 9.26 -1.32 -9.62
CA PRO A 125 8.03 -0.55 -9.87
C PRO A 125 7.90 -0.18 -11.36
N SER A 126 6.67 -0.16 -11.89
CA SER A 126 6.41 0.20 -13.31
C SER A 126 6.21 1.69 -13.55
N ASN A 127 6.13 2.51 -12.49
CA ASN A 127 6.03 3.95 -12.62
C ASN A 127 7.34 4.55 -13.17
N VAL A 128 7.21 5.42 -14.18
CA VAL A 128 8.35 6.01 -14.88
C VAL A 128 9.18 6.94 -13.99
N VAL A 129 8.55 7.70 -13.09
CA VAL A 129 9.24 8.59 -12.15
C VAL A 129 10.02 7.78 -11.11
N ALA A 130 9.43 6.70 -10.58
CA ALA A 130 10.13 5.77 -9.69
C ALA A 130 11.34 5.13 -10.39
N TYR A 131 11.16 4.66 -11.63
CA TYR A 131 12.24 4.06 -12.42
C TYR A 131 13.39 5.04 -12.64
N GLU A 132 13.11 6.25 -13.13
CA GLU A 132 14.14 7.27 -13.39
C GLU A 132 14.85 7.69 -12.09
N LEU A 133 14.12 7.84 -10.98
CA LEU A 133 14.72 8.13 -9.67
C LEU A 133 15.69 7.04 -9.22
N ILE A 134 15.26 5.78 -9.20
CA ILE A 134 16.08 4.66 -8.71
C ILE A 134 17.30 4.45 -9.62
N LYS A 135 17.10 4.55 -10.94
CA LYS A 135 18.16 4.45 -11.93
C LYS A 135 19.19 5.57 -11.78
N GLU A 136 18.74 6.82 -11.66
CA GLU A 136 19.62 7.96 -11.49
C GLU A 136 20.33 7.93 -10.13
N ALA A 137 19.67 7.43 -9.07
CA ALA A 137 20.27 7.23 -7.76
C ALA A 137 21.44 6.24 -7.79
N GLY A 138 21.34 5.20 -8.62
CA GLY A 138 22.38 4.16 -8.76
C GLY A 138 22.49 3.25 -7.53
N VAL A 139 21.47 3.24 -6.67
CA VAL A 139 21.38 2.42 -5.46
C VAL A 139 19.98 1.82 -5.32
N PRO A 140 19.83 0.62 -4.74
CA PRO A 140 18.52 0.08 -4.41
C PRO A 140 17.84 0.95 -3.33
N VAL A 141 16.53 1.15 -3.43
CA VAL A 141 15.78 2.07 -2.57
C VAL A 141 14.81 1.31 -1.66
N ALA A 142 15.06 1.31 -0.35
CA ALA A 142 14.12 0.75 0.61
C ALA A 142 12.97 1.74 0.80
N ALA A 143 11.72 1.31 0.54
CA ALA A 143 10.57 2.19 0.64
C ALA A 143 9.30 1.46 1.13
N PRO A 144 8.77 1.78 2.32
CA PRO A 144 7.37 1.53 2.66
C PRO A 144 6.48 2.63 2.06
N SER A 145 5.16 2.51 2.24
CA SER A 145 4.21 3.59 1.90
C SER A 145 4.56 4.92 2.59
N ALA A 146 4.32 6.07 1.96
CA ALA A 146 4.76 7.38 2.44
C ALA A 146 3.79 8.09 3.41
N ASN A 147 3.19 7.35 4.34
CA ASN A 147 2.24 7.87 5.33
C ASN A 147 2.80 7.83 6.77
N THR A 148 2.19 8.57 7.70
CA THR A 148 2.39 8.30 9.13
C THR A 148 1.85 6.91 9.46
N SER A 149 2.59 6.14 10.28
CA SER A 149 2.24 4.75 10.59
C SER A 149 0.79 4.63 11.10
N GLY A 150 0.03 3.69 10.52
CA GLY A 150 -1.38 3.46 10.85
C GLY A 150 -2.39 4.17 9.92
N ARG A 151 -2.05 5.34 9.36
CA ARG A 151 -2.94 6.09 8.43
C ARG A 151 -3.15 5.34 7.10
N PRO A 152 -4.21 5.66 6.32
CA PRO A 152 -4.39 5.16 4.96
C PRO A 152 -3.15 5.45 4.08
N SER A 153 -2.81 4.53 3.18
CA SER A 153 -1.64 4.73 2.32
C SER A 153 -1.84 5.91 1.37
N PRO A 154 -0.78 6.67 1.02
CA PRO A 154 -0.92 7.84 0.19
C PRO A 154 -0.94 7.46 -1.30
N THR A 155 -2.00 7.84 -2.01
CA THR A 155 -2.13 7.66 -3.46
C THR A 155 -1.92 8.93 -4.29
N ASN A 156 -1.58 10.06 -3.66
CA ASN A 156 -1.19 11.32 -4.30
C ASN A 156 -0.23 12.10 -3.39
N ALA A 157 0.42 13.13 -3.91
CA ALA A 157 1.39 13.93 -3.15
C ALA A 157 0.75 14.73 -2.00
N ALA A 158 -0.51 15.16 -2.12
CA ALA A 158 -1.19 15.90 -1.05
C ALA A 158 -1.30 15.06 0.22
N HIS A 159 -1.59 13.76 0.10
CA HIS A 159 -1.59 12.81 1.22
C HIS A 159 -0.21 12.68 1.87
N VAL A 160 0.87 12.73 1.09
CA VAL A 160 2.25 12.67 1.60
C VAL A 160 2.61 13.96 2.33
N ILE A 161 2.23 15.11 1.77
CA ILE A 161 2.47 16.43 2.38
C ILE A 161 1.75 16.52 3.73
N GLU A 162 0.48 16.09 3.79
CA GLU A 162 -0.29 16.05 5.04
C GLU A 162 0.45 15.28 6.15
N ASP A 163 1.04 14.14 5.79
CA ASP A 163 1.63 13.22 6.77
C ASP A 163 3.10 13.50 7.10
N LEU A 164 3.90 13.96 6.12
CA LEU A 164 5.36 13.91 6.16
C LEU A 164 6.06 15.24 5.83
N TYR A 165 5.33 16.33 5.58
CA TYR A 165 5.96 17.64 5.42
C TYR A 165 6.78 18.01 6.67
N GLU A 166 7.97 18.57 6.45
CA GLU A 166 9.01 18.86 7.46
C GLU A 166 9.66 17.63 8.14
N ARG A 167 9.30 16.41 7.72
CA ARG A 167 9.87 15.14 8.24
C ARG A 167 10.77 14.41 7.24
N VAL A 168 10.78 14.87 5.98
CA VAL A 168 11.53 14.25 4.87
C VAL A 168 12.23 15.34 4.06
N ASP A 169 13.26 14.97 3.31
CA ASP A 169 14.04 15.95 2.54
C ASP A 169 13.29 16.37 1.27
N VAL A 170 12.73 15.41 0.53
CA VAL A 170 12.07 15.66 -0.77
C VAL A 170 10.73 14.93 -0.87
N ILE A 171 9.74 15.60 -1.47
CA ILE A 171 8.50 14.98 -1.98
C ILE A 171 8.41 15.25 -3.48
N ILE A 172 8.39 14.19 -4.28
CA ILE A 172 8.14 14.28 -5.72
C ILE A 172 6.64 14.20 -5.95
N ASP A 173 6.03 15.26 -6.47
CA ASP A 173 4.63 15.31 -6.88
C ASP A 173 4.50 15.03 -8.38
N ALA A 174 4.03 13.82 -8.72
CA ALA A 174 3.73 13.43 -10.11
C ALA A 174 2.28 12.96 -10.29
N GLY A 175 1.36 13.47 -9.47
CA GLY A 175 -0.06 13.13 -9.57
C GLY A 175 -0.47 11.87 -8.82
N SER A 176 -1.55 11.22 -9.26
CA SER A 176 -2.19 10.11 -8.54
C SER A 176 -1.70 8.73 -9.01
N CYS A 177 -1.56 7.79 -8.09
CA CYS A 177 -1.29 6.39 -8.39
C CYS A 177 -2.47 5.74 -9.14
N SER A 178 -2.17 4.81 -10.05
CA SER A 178 -3.17 4.17 -10.91
C SER A 178 -3.83 2.92 -10.31
N VAL A 179 -3.13 2.16 -9.46
CA VAL A 179 -3.65 0.93 -8.83
C VAL A 179 -4.32 1.22 -7.48
N GLY A 180 -3.77 2.16 -6.69
CA GLY A 180 -4.33 2.64 -5.43
C GLY A 180 -4.29 1.68 -4.23
N VAL A 181 -3.87 0.43 -4.42
CA VAL A 181 -3.51 -0.51 -3.35
C VAL A 181 -2.05 -0.96 -3.50
N GLU A 182 -1.42 -1.39 -2.41
CA GLU A 182 -0.02 -1.83 -2.44
C GLU A 182 0.19 -3.09 -3.29
N SER A 183 1.47 -3.37 -3.62
CA SER A 183 1.87 -4.57 -4.33
C SER A 183 1.44 -5.86 -3.63
N THR A 184 1.17 -6.88 -4.45
CA THR A 184 1.06 -8.26 -4.00
C THR A 184 2.42 -8.72 -3.48
N VAL A 185 2.46 -9.29 -2.28
CA VAL A 185 3.70 -9.81 -1.68
C VAL A 185 3.64 -11.32 -1.66
N LEU A 186 4.58 -11.97 -2.35
CA LEU A 186 4.67 -13.42 -2.47
C LEU A 186 5.95 -13.93 -1.80
N ASP A 187 5.77 -14.84 -0.84
CA ASP A 187 6.85 -15.65 -0.28
C ASP A 187 7.27 -16.73 -1.28
N THR A 188 8.42 -16.54 -1.92
CA THR A 188 9.00 -17.49 -2.88
C THR A 188 10.01 -18.45 -2.23
N THR A 189 10.24 -18.33 -0.92
CA THR A 189 11.10 -19.24 -0.15
C THR A 189 10.36 -20.52 0.28
N SER A 190 9.03 -20.53 0.12
CA SER A 190 8.16 -21.66 0.45
C SER A 190 7.67 -22.38 -0.81
N SER A 191 7.34 -23.67 -0.68
CA SER A 191 6.72 -24.47 -1.75
C SER A 191 5.45 -25.17 -1.21
N PRO A 192 4.25 -24.86 -1.73
CA PRO A 192 3.96 -23.86 -2.77
C PRO A 192 4.26 -22.41 -2.29
N PRO A 193 4.51 -21.45 -3.22
CA PRO A 193 4.65 -20.04 -2.88
C PRO A 193 3.42 -19.51 -2.13
N VAL A 194 3.62 -18.57 -1.20
CA VAL A 194 2.55 -18.08 -0.32
C VAL A 194 2.33 -16.59 -0.48
N ILE A 195 1.11 -16.16 -0.81
CA ILE A 195 0.74 -14.75 -0.78
C ILE A 195 0.67 -14.31 0.67
N LEU A 196 1.55 -13.38 1.06
CA LEU A 196 1.56 -12.76 2.39
C LEU A 196 0.70 -11.50 2.44
N ARG A 197 0.53 -10.85 1.29
CA ARG A 197 -0.34 -9.68 1.15
C ARG A 197 -0.97 -9.64 -0.25
N PRO A 198 -2.31 -9.61 -0.36
CA PRO A 198 -2.98 -9.42 -1.64
C PRO A 198 -2.81 -7.96 -2.11
N GLY A 199 -2.69 -7.77 -3.42
CA GLY A 199 -2.45 -6.49 -4.06
C GLY A 199 -2.84 -6.49 -5.54
N GLY A 200 -2.12 -5.71 -6.36
CA GLY A 200 -2.44 -5.52 -7.78
C GLY A 200 -2.31 -6.76 -8.68
N ILE A 201 -1.53 -7.78 -8.28
CA ILE A 201 -1.50 -9.09 -8.97
C ILE A 201 -2.36 -10.08 -8.18
N THR A 202 -3.35 -10.68 -8.83
CA THR A 202 -4.35 -11.52 -8.15
C THR A 202 -3.87 -12.95 -7.92
N LEU A 203 -4.56 -13.69 -7.04
CA LEU A 203 -4.27 -15.11 -6.81
C LEU A 203 -4.44 -15.92 -8.10
N GLU A 204 -5.51 -15.66 -8.84
CA GLU A 204 -5.86 -16.35 -10.08
C GLU A 204 -4.77 -16.15 -11.14
N GLN A 205 -4.22 -14.94 -11.26
CA GLN A 205 -3.10 -14.65 -12.16
C GLN A 205 -1.82 -15.40 -11.78
N LEU A 206 -1.58 -15.62 -10.48
CA LEU A 206 -0.42 -16.37 -10.00
C LEU A 206 -0.60 -17.87 -10.19
N GLU A 207 -1.80 -18.40 -9.93
CA GLU A 207 -2.14 -19.81 -10.16
C GLU A 207 -2.10 -20.18 -11.64
N GLU A 208 -2.49 -19.28 -12.54
CA GLU A 208 -2.38 -19.49 -14.01
C GLU A 208 -0.93 -19.79 -14.44
N ILE A 209 0.05 -19.20 -13.75
CA ILE A 209 1.48 -19.31 -14.11
C ILE A 209 2.18 -20.43 -13.33
N LEU A 210 1.90 -20.54 -12.04
CA LEU A 210 2.64 -21.41 -11.12
C LEU A 210 1.88 -22.71 -10.77
N GLY A 211 0.61 -22.82 -11.16
CA GLY A 211 -0.28 -23.87 -10.71
C GLY A 211 -0.77 -23.60 -9.29
N GLN A 212 -0.06 -24.10 -8.28
CA GLN A 212 -0.49 -24.00 -6.89
C GLN A 212 0.14 -22.82 -6.16
N VAL A 213 -0.71 -21.94 -5.61
CA VAL A 213 -0.29 -20.81 -4.76
C VAL A 213 -1.16 -20.80 -3.50
N SER A 214 -0.55 -20.60 -2.34
CA SER A 214 -1.27 -20.55 -1.06
C SER A 214 -1.51 -19.12 -0.60
N LEU A 215 -2.55 -18.90 0.20
CA LEU A 215 -2.78 -17.65 0.92
C LEU A 215 -2.30 -17.80 2.37
N ASP A 216 -1.61 -16.80 2.92
CA ASP A 216 -1.35 -16.77 4.35
C ASP A 216 -2.69 -16.67 5.12
N PRO A 217 -2.94 -17.52 6.14
CA PRO A 217 -4.18 -17.49 6.90
C PRO A 217 -4.50 -16.13 7.56
N ALA A 218 -3.50 -15.28 7.82
CA ALA A 218 -3.67 -13.91 8.33
C ALA A 218 -4.35 -12.96 7.34
N ILE A 219 -4.47 -13.34 6.06
CA ILE A 219 -5.22 -12.56 5.06
C ILE A 219 -6.72 -12.69 5.31
N LEU A 220 -7.17 -13.87 5.73
CA LEU A 220 -8.59 -14.22 5.88
C LEU A 220 -9.13 -13.98 7.29
N THR A 221 -8.25 -13.95 8.30
CA THR A 221 -8.64 -13.86 9.71
C THR A 221 -7.78 -12.87 10.48
N GLU A 222 -8.37 -12.21 11.49
CA GLU A 222 -7.61 -11.40 12.44
C GLU A 222 -6.70 -12.32 13.27
N ARG A 223 -5.39 -12.13 13.18
CA ARG A 223 -4.43 -12.84 14.02
C ARG A 223 -4.20 -12.07 15.31
N ASN A 224 -4.72 -12.59 16.42
CA ASN A 224 -4.37 -12.15 17.77
C ASN A 224 -3.12 -12.91 18.26
N GLY A 225 -1.98 -12.23 18.43
CA GLY A 225 -0.78 -12.83 19.08
C GLY A 225 0.59 -12.24 18.73
N ASN A 226 1.63 -12.73 19.41
CA ASN A 226 3.05 -12.41 19.16
C ASN A 226 3.57 -13.20 17.96
N PHE A 227 3.38 -12.69 16.74
CA PHE A 227 4.07 -13.20 15.55
C PHE A 227 5.01 -12.13 14.96
N VAL A 228 6.08 -12.59 14.30
CA VAL A 228 7.04 -11.72 13.60
C VAL A 228 6.55 -11.55 12.15
N PRO A 229 6.27 -10.32 11.68
CA PRO A 229 5.74 -10.11 10.35
C PRO A 229 6.82 -10.36 9.30
N LYS A 230 6.57 -11.32 8.39
CA LYS A 230 7.45 -11.57 7.23
C LYS A 230 7.35 -10.47 6.17
N SER A 231 6.31 -9.64 6.19
CA SER A 231 6.09 -8.57 5.21
C SER A 231 5.30 -7.39 5.80
N PRO A 232 5.34 -6.20 5.14
CA PRO A 232 4.60 -5.04 5.59
C PRO A 232 3.08 -5.25 5.58
N GLY A 233 2.41 -4.83 6.65
CA GLY A 233 0.95 -4.74 6.74
C GLY A 233 0.28 -5.96 7.36
N MET A 234 1.03 -6.85 8.05
CA MET A 234 0.48 -8.07 8.65
C MET A 234 0.02 -7.91 10.12
N LYS A 235 0.70 -7.09 10.94
CA LYS A 235 0.60 -7.16 12.42
C LYS A 235 -0.22 -6.06 13.11
N TYR A 236 -0.18 -4.82 12.63
CA TYR A 236 -0.78 -3.67 13.32
C TYR A 236 -2.11 -3.23 12.69
N LYS A 237 -2.92 -2.44 13.40
CA LYS A 237 -4.04 -1.72 12.78
C LYS A 237 -3.46 -0.82 11.70
N HIS A 238 -3.77 -1.14 10.45
CA HIS A 238 -3.24 -0.48 9.28
C HIS A 238 -4.40 0.09 8.47
N TYR A 239 -4.14 1.21 7.81
CA TYR A 239 -5.10 1.88 6.93
C TYR A 239 -6.31 2.51 7.64
N SER A 240 -6.25 2.70 8.95
CA SER A 240 -7.37 3.27 9.71
C SER A 240 -7.43 4.78 9.48
N PRO A 241 -8.54 5.32 8.94
CA PRO A 241 -8.82 6.74 9.04
C PRO A 241 -9.03 7.13 10.52
N LYS A 242 -9.18 8.43 10.77
CA LYS A 242 -9.53 8.99 12.09
C LYS A 242 -10.92 8.53 12.52
N GLY A 243 -11.88 8.52 11.59
CA GLY A 243 -13.24 8.01 11.82
C GLY A 243 -13.27 6.49 12.00
N GLN A 244 -14.25 5.98 12.73
CA GLN A 244 -14.47 4.54 12.88
C GLN A 244 -15.10 3.97 11.61
N VAL A 245 -14.42 3.02 10.96
CA VAL A 245 -14.99 2.30 9.81
C VAL A 245 -15.81 1.10 10.31
N ILE A 246 -17.00 0.92 9.74
CA ILE A 246 -17.89 -0.23 9.92
C ILE A 246 -18.23 -0.78 8.55
N ILE A 247 -18.01 -2.07 8.33
CA ILE A 247 -18.33 -2.72 7.06
C ILE A 247 -19.70 -3.36 7.16
N ILE A 248 -20.56 -3.13 6.17
CA ILE A 248 -21.85 -3.80 6.04
C ILE A 248 -21.74 -4.79 4.88
N GLU A 249 -21.89 -6.07 5.18
CA GLU A 249 -21.68 -7.18 4.25
C GLU A 249 -22.97 -7.99 4.10
N GLY A 250 -23.46 -8.17 2.88
CA GLY A 250 -24.69 -8.90 2.61
C GLY A 250 -25.20 -8.69 1.20
N TYR A 251 -26.47 -9.03 0.96
CA TYR A 251 -27.12 -8.68 -0.29
C TYR A 251 -27.32 -7.17 -0.40
N LEU A 252 -27.13 -6.60 -1.60
CA LEU A 252 -27.04 -5.15 -1.80
C LEU A 252 -28.27 -4.39 -1.26
N HIS A 253 -29.47 -4.94 -1.41
CA HIS A 253 -30.70 -4.36 -0.85
C HIS A 253 -30.65 -4.26 0.69
N ASP A 254 -30.20 -5.31 1.36
CA ASP A 254 -30.15 -5.40 2.81
C ASP A 254 -29.01 -4.54 3.37
N VAL A 255 -27.89 -4.45 2.64
CA VAL A 255 -26.79 -3.51 2.90
C VAL A 255 -27.30 -2.07 2.88
N VAL A 256 -28.03 -1.67 1.83
CA VAL A 256 -28.57 -0.30 1.71
C VAL A 256 -29.56 0.01 2.84
N SER A 257 -30.45 -0.93 3.14
CA SER A 257 -31.41 -0.81 4.23
C SER A 257 -30.71 -0.62 5.57
N LYS A 258 -29.71 -1.46 5.87
CA LYS A 258 -28.97 -1.40 7.13
C LYS A 258 -28.14 -0.13 7.28
N ILE A 259 -27.50 0.32 6.20
CA ILE A 259 -26.74 1.57 6.24
C ILE A 259 -27.68 2.74 6.55
N ASN A 260 -28.86 2.84 5.93
CA ASN A 260 -29.82 3.91 6.24
C ASN A 260 -30.31 3.87 7.69
N GLU A 261 -30.55 2.68 8.25
CA GLU A 261 -30.84 2.53 9.69
C GLU A 261 -29.71 3.09 10.56
N LEU A 262 -28.46 2.72 10.26
CA LEU A 262 -27.28 3.16 11.01
C LEU A 262 -27.00 4.65 10.85
N ILE A 263 -27.27 5.24 9.69
CA ILE A 263 -27.20 6.70 9.50
C ILE A 263 -28.12 7.39 10.51
N GLY A 264 -29.38 6.95 10.61
CA GLY A 264 -30.34 7.51 11.58
C GLY A 264 -29.89 7.32 13.02
N GLU A 265 -29.39 6.13 13.36
CA GLU A 265 -28.90 5.81 14.71
C GLU A 265 -27.73 6.71 15.12
N TYR A 266 -26.67 6.78 14.32
CA TYR A 266 -25.48 7.56 14.67
C TYR A 266 -25.72 9.08 14.59
N SER A 267 -26.53 9.54 13.63
CA SER A 267 -26.91 10.94 13.54
C SER A 267 -27.72 11.39 14.75
N SER A 268 -28.60 10.54 15.30
CA SER A 268 -29.35 10.84 16.52
C SER A 268 -28.46 11.01 17.76
N LYS A 269 -27.24 10.44 17.73
CA LYS A 269 -26.20 10.59 18.75
C LYS A 269 -25.31 11.83 18.50
N GLY A 270 -25.60 12.63 17.47
CA GLY A 270 -24.83 13.82 17.11
C GLY A 270 -23.51 13.54 16.39
N LEU A 271 -23.31 12.31 15.89
CA LEU A 271 -22.10 11.93 15.16
C LEU A 271 -22.23 12.25 13.67
N ARG A 272 -21.13 12.68 13.05
CA ARG A 272 -21.04 12.88 11.59
C ARG A 272 -20.82 11.55 10.90
N VAL A 273 -21.81 11.15 10.10
CA VAL A 273 -21.80 9.87 9.38
C VAL A 273 -21.35 10.08 7.95
N GLY A 274 -20.36 9.31 7.51
CA GLY A 274 -19.96 9.11 6.13
C GLY A 274 -20.43 7.75 5.61
N VAL A 275 -20.73 7.68 4.32
CA VAL A 275 -21.06 6.42 3.62
C VAL A 275 -20.11 6.22 2.46
N MET A 276 -19.34 5.13 2.51
CA MET A 276 -18.48 4.69 1.43
C MET A 276 -19.23 3.67 0.57
N SER A 277 -19.74 4.13 -0.58
CA SER A 277 -20.63 3.36 -1.44
C SER A 277 -20.01 3.00 -2.79
N THR A 278 -20.77 2.29 -3.63
CA THR A 278 -20.53 2.24 -5.08
C THR A 278 -21.54 3.11 -5.84
N ASN A 279 -21.34 3.28 -7.15
CA ASN A 279 -22.21 4.10 -8.00
C ASN A 279 -23.68 3.64 -7.96
N GLN A 280 -23.89 2.32 -7.89
CA GLN A 280 -25.20 1.65 -7.91
C GLN A 280 -26.11 2.04 -6.74
N THR A 281 -25.53 2.37 -5.59
CA THR A 281 -26.25 2.57 -4.32
C THR A 281 -26.12 3.99 -3.78
N SER A 282 -25.18 4.78 -4.30
CA SER A 282 -24.87 6.14 -3.84
C SER A 282 -26.09 7.05 -3.65
N SER A 283 -27.09 6.98 -4.54
CA SER A 283 -28.32 7.78 -4.48
C SER A 283 -29.34 7.29 -3.43
N GLY A 284 -29.15 6.09 -2.89
CA GLY A 284 -30.02 5.46 -1.89
C GLY A 284 -29.71 5.85 -0.44
N TYR A 285 -28.70 6.70 -0.21
CA TYR A 285 -28.31 7.15 1.13
C TYR A 285 -28.65 8.61 1.34
N HIS A 286 -29.26 8.91 2.49
CA HIS A 286 -29.73 10.24 2.83
C HIS A 286 -29.27 10.65 4.22
N GLY A 287 -28.92 11.94 4.40
CA GLY A 287 -28.52 12.46 5.71
C GLY A 287 -27.10 12.12 6.16
N ALA A 288 -26.22 11.75 5.22
CA ALA A 288 -24.81 11.44 5.47
C ALA A 288 -23.91 12.03 4.36
N GLU A 289 -22.61 12.11 4.62
CA GLU A 289 -21.60 12.42 3.61
C GLU A 289 -21.35 11.17 2.75
N VAL A 290 -21.91 11.12 1.54
CA VAL A 290 -21.80 9.94 0.66
C VAL A 290 -20.66 10.14 -0.34
N ILE A 291 -19.73 9.19 -0.39
CA ILE A 291 -18.62 9.19 -1.36
C ILE A 291 -18.57 7.82 -2.03
N SER A 292 -18.66 7.82 -3.37
CA SER A 292 -18.56 6.60 -4.17
C SER A 292 -17.10 6.21 -4.42
N LEU A 293 -16.80 4.92 -4.29
CA LEU A 293 -15.54 4.32 -4.72
C LEU A 293 -15.46 4.07 -6.24
N GLY A 294 -16.59 4.17 -6.95
CA GLY A 294 -16.69 3.88 -8.38
C GLY A 294 -17.75 2.82 -8.69
N ASP A 295 -17.67 2.21 -9.88
CA ASP A 295 -18.58 1.15 -10.29
C ASP A 295 -18.28 -0.17 -9.55
N ARG A 296 -19.29 -0.78 -8.93
CA ARG A 296 -19.21 -2.08 -8.23
C ARG A 296 -18.65 -3.22 -9.08
N GLU A 297 -18.91 -3.19 -10.38
CA GLU A 297 -18.42 -4.19 -11.34
C GLU A 297 -17.00 -3.86 -11.85
N ASN A 298 -16.46 -2.69 -11.50
CA ASN A 298 -15.12 -2.24 -11.84
C ASN A 298 -14.20 -2.23 -10.60
N ALA A 299 -13.82 -3.42 -10.13
CA ALA A 299 -12.95 -3.56 -8.97
C ALA A 299 -11.62 -2.78 -9.06
N PRO A 300 -10.94 -2.66 -10.22
CA PRO A 300 -9.75 -1.80 -10.34
C PRO A 300 -10.01 -0.32 -10.01
N GLU A 301 -11.16 0.23 -10.39
CA GLU A 301 -11.53 1.62 -10.06
C GLU A 301 -11.75 1.78 -8.54
N ILE A 302 -12.43 0.81 -7.92
CA ILE A 302 -12.62 0.78 -6.46
C ILE A 302 -11.27 0.75 -5.73
N ALA A 303 -10.34 -0.08 -6.18
CA ALA A 303 -8.99 -0.17 -5.61
C ALA A 303 -8.24 1.16 -5.75
N ALA A 304 -8.32 1.82 -6.91
CA ALA A 304 -7.69 3.11 -7.17
C ALA A 304 -8.19 4.22 -6.21
N ASN A 305 -9.48 4.18 -5.87
CA ASN A 305 -10.13 5.20 -5.06
C ASN A 305 -10.11 4.92 -3.54
N LEU A 306 -9.89 3.67 -3.11
CA LEU A 306 -10.06 3.25 -1.71
C LEU A 306 -9.38 4.17 -0.69
N PHE A 307 -8.06 4.35 -0.78
CA PHE A 307 -7.34 5.18 0.21
C PHE A 307 -7.61 6.67 0.04
N LYS A 308 -7.89 7.14 -1.18
CA LYS A 308 -8.28 8.53 -1.43
C LYS A 308 -9.58 8.84 -0.68
N VAL A 309 -10.59 8.00 -0.82
CA VAL A 309 -11.89 8.19 -0.17
C VAL A 309 -11.77 8.06 1.36
N LEU A 310 -10.96 7.12 1.87
CA LEU A 310 -10.67 7.04 3.32
C LEU A 310 -10.06 8.34 3.86
N ARG A 311 -9.18 9.00 3.09
CA ARG A 311 -8.60 10.30 3.48
C ARG A 311 -9.58 11.47 3.29
N GLU A 312 -10.42 11.44 2.28
CA GLU A 312 -11.46 12.46 2.08
C GLU A 312 -12.45 12.49 3.26
N PHE A 313 -12.73 11.34 3.87
CA PHE A 313 -13.51 11.27 5.11
C PHE A 313 -12.80 11.91 6.32
N ASP A 314 -11.47 11.75 6.43
CA ASP A 314 -10.67 12.46 7.44
C ASP A 314 -10.74 13.98 7.27
N GLU A 315 -10.70 14.47 6.03
CA GLU A 315 -10.79 15.89 5.68
C GLU A 315 -12.17 16.47 5.99
N LYS A 316 -13.23 15.69 5.74
CA LYS A 316 -14.62 16.04 6.09
C LYS A 316 -14.91 15.92 7.59
N GLY A 317 -14.00 15.33 8.37
CA GLY A 317 -14.14 15.16 9.81
C GLY A 317 -15.31 14.24 10.17
N THR A 318 -15.50 13.14 9.45
CA THR A 318 -16.52 12.13 9.79
C THR A 318 -16.10 11.30 10.99
N ASP A 319 -17.04 11.08 11.91
CA ASP A 319 -16.83 10.28 13.11
C ASP A 319 -17.00 8.78 12.81
N ILE A 320 -18.00 8.43 11.99
CA ILE A 320 -18.33 7.06 11.58
C ILE A 320 -18.33 6.97 10.06
N ILE A 321 -17.70 5.94 9.50
CA ILE A 321 -17.71 5.63 8.07
C ILE A 321 -18.37 4.27 7.89
N LEU A 322 -19.56 4.25 7.28
CA LEU A 322 -20.29 3.04 6.92
C LEU A 322 -19.88 2.63 5.51
N ALA A 323 -19.16 1.52 5.38
CA ALA A 323 -18.63 1.05 4.11
C ALA A 323 -19.37 -0.19 3.61
N GLU A 324 -19.75 -0.18 2.33
CA GLU A 324 -20.26 -1.37 1.67
C GLU A 324 -19.13 -2.38 1.45
N SER A 325 -19.41 -3.67 1.64
CA SER A 325 -18.50 -4.72 1.15
C SER A 325 -18.53 -4.80 -0.39
N VAL A 326 -17.46 -5.35 -0.95
CA VAL A 326 -17.34 -5.66 -2.39
C VAL A 326 -16.96 -7.13 -2.58
N SER A 327 -17.09 -7.63 -3.82
CA SER A 327 -16.64 -8.99 -4.14
C SER A 327 -15.17 -9.18 -3.75
N SER A 328 -14.83 -10.33 -3.17
CA SER A 328 -13.44 -10.68 -2.81
C SER A 328 -12.70 -11.41 -3.94
N SER A 329 -13.26 -11.50 -5.14
CA SER A 329 -12.61 -12.11 -6.31
C SER A 329 -11.58 -11.17 -6.95
N GLY A 330 -10.48 -11.73 -7.49
CA GLY A 330 -9.44 -10.92 -8.15
C GLY A 330 -8.84 -9.84 -7.23
N ILE A 331 -8.78 -8.59 -7.72
CA ILE A 331 -8.29 -7.44 -6.91
C ILE A 331 -9.23 -7.10 -5.74
N GLY A 332 -10.47 -7.60 -5.76
CA GLY A 332 -11.42 -7.51 -4.66
C GLY A 332 -10.88 -8.04 -3.33
N LEU A 333 -10.06 -9.09 -3.38
CA LEU A 333 -9.36 -9.63 -2.20
C LEU A 333 -8.44 -8.58 -1.57
N ALA A 334 -7.74 -7.79 -2.39
CA ALA A 334 -6.88 -6.71 -1.90
C ALA A 334 -7.71 -5.60 -1.26
N ILE A 335 -8.79 -5.17 -1.91
CA ILE A 335 -9.71 -4.14 -1.39
C ILE A 335 -10.26 -4.55 -0.03
N MET A 336 -10.88 -5.73 0.06
CA MET A 336 -11.48 -6.21 1.31
C MET A 336 -10.41 -6.44 2.39
N ASN A 337 -9.20 -6.88 2.04
CA ASN A 337 -8.11 -6.99 3.02
C ASN A 337 -7.75 -5.63 3.64
N ARG A 338 -7.72 -4.55 2.84
CA ARG A 338 -7.44 -3.20 3.35
C ARG A 338 -8.60 -2.66 4.17
N LEU A 339 -9.83 -2.82 3.67
CA LEU A 339 -11.03 -2.33 4.34
C LEU A 339 -11.25 -3.03 5.69
N ASN A 340 -11.09 -4.36 5.75
CA ASN A 340 -11.17 -5.13 7.00
C ASN A 340 -10.16 -4.64 8.05
N LYS A 341 -8.92 -4.35 7.62
CA LYS A 341 -7.88 -3.80 8.52
C LYS A 341 -8.18 -2.37 8.97
N ALA A 342 -8.71 -1.53 8.09
CA ALA A 342 -9.16 -0.18 8.44
C ALA A 342 -10.30 -0.20 9.47
N ALA A 343 -11.26 -1.11 9.29
CA ALA A 343 -12.38 -1.35 10.20
C ALA A 343 -12.00 -2.06 11.51
N GLY A 344 -10.77 -2.60 11.62
CA GLY A 344 -10.44 -3.49 12.74
C GLY A 344 -11.41 -4.67 12.84
N TYR A 345 -11.78 -5.23 11.68
CA TYR A 345 -12.73 -6.34 11.54
C TYR A 345 -14.13 -6.06 12.12
N ASN A 346 -14.52 -4.78 12.27
CA ASN A 346 -15.88 -4.38 12.62
C ASN A 346 -16.82 -4.55 11.42
N ILE A 347 -17.45 -5.72 11.32
CA ILE A 347 -18.29 -6.15 10.20
C ILE A 347 -19.69 -6.51 10.71
N ILE A 348 -20.72 -5.91 10.10
CA ILE A 348 -22.12 -6.24 10.30
C ILE A 348 -22.60 -7.03 9.09
N LYS A 349 -23.06 -8.27 9.31
CA LYS A 349 -23.61 -9.13 8.25
C LYS A 349 -25.13 -9.00 8.18
N VAL A 350 -25.67 -8.86 6.97
CA VAL A 350 -27.11 -8.66 6.72
C VAL A 350 -27.67 -9.56 5.64
#